data_AF-A0A0P7VAY1-F1
#
_entry.id   AF-A0A0P7VAY1-F1
#
_cell.length_a   1.000
_cell.length_b   1.000
_cell.length_c   1.000
_cell.angle_alpha   90.00
_cell.angle_beta   90.00
_cell.angle_gamma   90.00
#
_symmetry.space_group_name_H-M   'P 1'
#
loop_
_entity.id
_entity.type
_entity.pdbx_description
1 polymer ?
#
loop_
_entity_poly.entity_id
_entity_poly.type
_entity_poly.pdbx_seq_one_letter_code
_entity_poly.pdbx_strand_id
1 'polypeptide(L)'
;IYTDFDEIRQEIENETDRVSGINKVPVGDQPKDIEVQIRDLILKYISNPNCIILAVTAANTDMATSEALKVAREVDPDGRRTLAVVTKLDLMDAGTDAMDVLMGRVIPVKLGLIGVVNRSQLDINNKKTVADAIRDEYAFLQKKYPSLANRNGTKFLAKTLNRLLMHHIRDCLPELKTRINVLAAQYQSLLSSYGEPVEDKSATLLQLITKFATEYCNTIEGTAKYIETAELCGGARICYIFHETFGRTLESVDPLGGLTTIDVLTAIRNATGPRPALFVPEVSFELLVKRQVKRLEEPSLRCVELVHEEMQRIIQHCSNYSTQELLRFPKLHDAIVEVVTSLLRKRLPITNDMVHNLVAIELAYINTKHPDFADACGLMNSNIEEQRRNRMREVSAAASRDKVAGGGAQGDQEASTGNWRGMLNKSQEGLTEDKTKPQGTVPPSPQKGHAVNLLDVPVPVARKLSAREQRDCEVIERLIKSYFLIVRKNIQDSVPKAVMHFLVNYVKDSLQSELVGQLYKSALLDDLLTESEDMAQRRSEAADMLKALQKASQVIAEIRETHLW
;
A
#
# COMPACT_ATOMS: atom_id res chain seq x y z
N ILE A 1 -40.81 -8.62 13.39
CA ILE A 1 -41.31 -8.21 14.72
C ILE A 1 -42.80 -8.46 14.68
N TYR A 2 -43.30 -9.37 15.51
CA TYR A 2 -44.72 -9.71 15.52
C TYR A 2 -45.54 -8.51 15.97
N THR A 3 -46.63 -8.23 15.27
CA THR A 3 -47.51 -7.08 15.53
C THR A 3 -48.83 -7.49 16.16
N ASP A 4 -49.20 -8.76 16.11
CA ASP A 4 -50.39 -9.31 16.74
C ASP A 4 -50.02 -10.16 17.99
N PHE A 5 -50.84 -10.05 19.03
CA PHE A 5 -50.71 -10.84 20.25
C PHE A 5 -51.22 -12.28 20.05
N ASP A 6 -52.18 -12.50 19.13
CA ASP A 6 -52.63 -13.85 18.76
C ASP A 6 -51.66 -14.55 17.80
N GLU A 7 -50.88 -13.82 16.97
CA GLU A 7 -49.71 -14.39 16.26
C GLU A 7 -48.64 -14.86 17.25
N ILE A 8 -48.24 -14.00 18.20
CA ILE A 8 -47.28 -14.35 19.26
C ILE A 8 -47.80 -15.56 20.06
N ARG A 9 -49.10 -15.60 20.35
CA ARG A 9 -49.73 -16.73 21.05
C ARG A 9 -49.73 -17.99 20.20
N GLN A 10 -50.00 -17.94 18.90
CA GLN A 10 -49.93 -19.12 18.03
C GLN A 10 -48.49 -19.60 17.83
N GLU A 11 -47.50 -18.71 17.70
CA GLU A 11 -46.08 -19.08 17.66
C GLU A 11 -45.65 -19.76 18.98
N ILE A 12 -46.09 -19.22 20.13
CA ILE A 12 -45.85 -19.81 21.45
C ILE A 12 -46.61 -21.14 21.64
N GLU A 13 -47.85 -21.27 21.19
CA GLU A 13 -48.62 -22.52 21.28
C GLU A 13 -48.01 -23.59 20.34
N ASN A 14 -47.67 -23.25 19.10
CA ASN A 14 -46.99 -24.14 18.15
C ASN A 14 -45.60 -24.61 18.63
N GLU A 15 -44.77 -23.70 19.16
CA GLU A 15 -43.46 -24.08 19.71
C GLU A 15 -43.60 -24.78 21.06
N THR A 16 -44.57 -24.40 21.91
CA THR A 16 -44.83 -25.14 23.15
C THR A 16 -45.29 -26.56 22.86
N ASP A 17 -46.10 -26.79 21.82
CA ASP A 17 -46.50 -28.14 21.40
C ASP A 17 -45.33 -28.94 20.81
N ARG A 18 -44.44 -28.31 20.00
CA ARG A 18 -43.14 -28.89 19.58
C ARG A 18 -42.24 -29.26 20.78
N VAL A 19 -42.28 -28.45 21.84
CA VAL A 19 -41.43 -28.52 23.05
C VAL A 19 -42.15 -29.19 24.23
N SER A 20 -43.34 -29.79 24.02
CA SER A 20 -44.27 -30.21 25.09
C SER A 20 -43.84 -31.39 25.96
N GLY A 21 -42.57 -31.79 25.90
CA GLY A 21 -41.93 -32.69 26.84
C GLY A 21 -40.69 -32.07 27.48
N ILE A 22 -40.82 -31.50 28.69
CA ILE A 22 -39.67 -31.33 29.62
C ILE A 22 -39.36 -32.71 30.25
N ASN A 23 -39.13 -33.69 29.37
CA ASN A 23 -38.77 -35.06 29.70
C ASN A 23 -37.29 -35.24 29.37
N LYS A 24 -36.51 -35.78 30.30
CA LYS A 24 -35.05 -35.99 30.17
C LYS A 24 -34.70 -37.17 29.25
N VAL A 25 -35.59 -37.47 28.30
CA VAL A 25 -35.58 -38.59 27.36
C VAL A 25 -36.37 -38.13 26.12
N PRO A 26 -35.83 -38.19 24.89
CA PRO A 26 -36.57 -37.84 23.68
C PRO A 26 -37.74 -38.82 23.46
N VAL A 27 -38.88 -38.32 23.00
CA VAL A 27 -40.12 -39.11 22.82
C VAL A 27 -40.60 -39.01 21.37
N GLY A 28 -40.98 -40.16 20.78
CA GLY A 28 -41.36 -40.22 19.37
C GLY A 28 -40.16 -39.94 18.45
N ASP A 29 -40.39 -39.16 17.38
CA ASP A 29 -39.39 -38.86 16.34
C ASP A 29 -38.42 -37.71 16.70
N GLN A 30 -38.36 -37.32 17.97
CA GLN A 30 -37.48 -36.23 18.43
C GLN A 30 -35.98 -36.59 18.34
N PRO A 31 -35.10 -35.64 17.96
CA PRO A 31 -33.65 -35.88 17.93
C PRO A 31 -33.09 -36.07 19.35
N LYS A 32 -31.98 -36.82 19.46
CA LYS A 32 -31.37 -37.14 20.77
C LYS A 32 -30.90 -35.91 21.55
N ASP A 33 -30.55 -34.84 20.84
CA ASP A 33 -29.99 -33.60 21.41
C ASP A 33 -31.07 -32.52 21.64
N ILE A 34 -32.37 -32.89 21.63
CA ILE A 34 -33.50 -31.96 21.72
C ILE A 34 -33.45 -31.08 22.98
N GLU A 35 -33.00 -31.61 24.12
CA GLU A 35 -32.82 -30.84 25.37
C GLU A 35 -31.82 -29.67 25.19
N VAL A 36 -30.75 -29.89 24.43
CA VAL A 36 -29.73 -28.86 24.14
C VAL A 36 -30.30 -27.80 23.20
N GLN A 37 -30.99 -28.23 22.13
CA GLN A 37 -31.61 -27.30 21.16
C GLN A 37 -32.68 -26.41 21.81
N ILE A 38 -33.52 -26.97 22.68
CA ILE A 38 -34.51 -26.21 23.47
C ILE A 38 -33.80 -25.22 24.41
N ARG A 39 -32.73 -25.65 25.08
CA ARG A 39 -31.98 -24.79 26.00
C ARG A 39 -31.30 -23.62 25.27
N ASP A 40 -30.66 -23.86 24.13
CA ASP A 40 -30.02 -22.83 23.31
C ASP A 40 -31.06 -21.85 22.74
N LEU A 41 -32.23 -22.36 22.32
CA LEU A 41 -33.36 -21.53 21.90
C LEU A 41 -33.85 -20.62 23.03
N ILE A 42 -34.04 -21.14 24.24
CA ILE A 42 -34.43 -20.35 25.41
C ILE A 42 -33.36 -19.30 25.73
N LEU A 43 -32.09 -19.71 25.82
CA LEU A 43 -30.96 -18.83 26.13
C LEU A 43 -30.84 -17.67 25.12
N LYS A 44 -31.10 -17.91 23.83
CA LYS A 44 -31.10 -16.87 22.78
C LYS A 44 -32.05 -15.70 23.10
N TYR A 45 -33.19 -15.95 23.77
CA TYR A 45 -34.12 -14.90 24.18
C TYR A 45 -33.80 -14.34 25.57
N ILE A 46 -33.55 -15.20 26.58
CA ILE A 46 -33.40 -14.74 27.97
C ILE A 46 -32.03 -14.13 28.30
N SER A 47 -31.02 -14.34 27.45
CA SER A 47 -29.70 -13.69 27.57
C SER A 47 -29.73 -12.19 27.27
N ASN A 48 -30.78 -11.69 26.60
CA ASN A 48 -31.00 -10.26 26.44
C ASN A 48 -31.30 -9.65 27.83
N PRO A 49 -30.54 -8.65 28.33
CA PRO A 49 -30.86 -8.00 29.60
C PRO A 49 -32.24 -7.31 29.56
N ASN A 50 -32.70 -6.90 28.38
CA ASN A 50 -33.96 -6.20 28.18
C ASN A 50 -35.16 -7.16 28.00
N CYS A 51 -35.22 -8.25 28.78
CA CYS A 51 -36.38 -9.15 28.86
C CYS A 51 -36.90 -9.31 30.30
N ILE A 52 -38.13 -9.82 30.46
CA ILE A 52 -38.68 -10.24 31.75
C ILE A 52 -38.85 -11.77 31.69
N ILE A 53 -38.24 -12.49 32.63
CA ILE A 53 -38.21 -13.97 32.62
C ILE A 53 -39.35 -14.48 33.51
N LEU A 54 -40.34 -15.16 32.93
CA LEU A 54 -41.46 -15.74 33.66
C LEU A 54 -41.17 -17.20 34.02
N ALA A 55 -40.58 -17.43 35.19
CA ALA A 55 -40.21 -18.77 35.66
C ALA A 55 -41.44 -19.51 36.22
N VAL A 56 -42.18 -20.19 35.34
CA VAL A 56 -43.34 -21.02 35.70
C VAL A 56 -42.88 -22.33 36.34
N THR A 57 -43.50 -22.73 37.45
CA THR A 57 -43.25 -24.02 38.13
C THR A 57 -44.56 -24.58 38.70
N ALA A 58 -44.63 -25.89 38.94
CA ALA A 58 -45.79 -26.55 39.55
C ALA A 58 -45.59 -26.77 41.05
N ALA A 59 -46.61 -26.48 41.86
CA ALA A 59 -46.57 -26.56 43.31
C ALA A 59 -46.46 -28.00 43.87
N ASN A 60 -46.84 -28.99 43.07
CA ASN A 60 -46.75 -30.41 43.39
C ASN A 60 -45.37 -31.03 43.01
N THR A 61 -44.38 -30.20 42.70
CA THR A 61 -42.98 -30.58 42.44
C THR A 61 -42.06 -29.75 43.32
N ASP A 62 -40.93 -30.31 43.76
CA ASP A 62 -39.97 -29.54 44.58
C ASP A 62 -39.40 -28.36 43.77
N MET A 63 -39.79 -27.15 44.18
CA MET A 63 -39.41 -25.91 43.52
C MET A 63 -37.89 -25.66 43.55
N ALA A 64 -37.14 -26.27 44.49
CA ALA A 64 -35.68 -26.22 44.49
C ALA A 64 -35.05 -26.96 43.29
N THR A 65 -35.78 -27.91 42.69
CA THR A 65 -35.37 -28.66 41.49
C THR A 65 -35.89 -28.07 40.17
N SER A 66 -36.54 -26.91 40.21
CA SER A 66 -37.14 -26.28 39.03
C SER A 66 -36.10 -25.89 37.96
N GLU A 67 -36.14 -26.59 36.82
CA GLU A 67 -35.30 -26.29 35.66
C GLU A 67 -35.54 -24.86 35.12
N ALA A 68 -36.78 -24.34 35.22
CA ALA A 68 -37.10 -22.97 34.81
C ALA A 68 -36.39 -21.91 35.68
N LEU A 69 -36.33 -22.12 37.01
CA LEU A 69 -35.59 -21.24 37.91
C LEU A 69 -34.07 -21.42 37.80
N LYS A 70 -33.60 -22.62 37.47
CA LYS A 70 -32.18 -22.94 37.21
C LYS A 70 -31.68 -22.23 35.95
N VAL A 71 -32.37 -22.37 34.82
CA VAL A 71 -32.04 -21.69 33.56
C VAL A 71 -32.17 -20.17 33.69
N ALA A 72 -33.16 -19.66 34.44
CA ALA A 72 -33.24 -18.23 34.75
C ALA A 72 -32.02 -17.72 35.55
N ARG A 73 -31.57 -18.47 36.57
CA ARG A 73 -30.40 -18.12 37.39
C ARG A 73 -29.07 -18.09 36.63
N GLU A 74 -28.95 -18.84 35.53
CA GLU A 74 -27.74 -18.81 34.68
C GLU A 74 -27.57 -17.46 33.96
N VAL A 75 -28.67 -16.73 33.69
CA VAL A 75 -28.65 -15.41 33.03
C VAL A 75 -29.08 -14.24 33.93
N ASP A 76 -29.68 -14.52 35.09
CA ASP A 76 -30.16 -13.56 36.09
C ASP A 76 -29.89 -14.09 37.53
N PRO A 77 -28.61 -14.24 37.94
CA PRO A 77 -28.25 -14.85 39.23
C PRO A 77 -28.78 -14.07 40.44
N ASP A 78 -28.95 -12.76 40.30
CA ASP A 78 -29.56 -11.88 41.32
C ASP A 78 -31.09 -11.94 41.35
N GLY A 79 -31.73 -12.54 40.35
CA GLY A 79 -33.18 -12.60 40.19
C GLY A 79 -33.84 -11.22 39.99
N ARG A 80 -33.18 -10.28 39.29
CA ARG A 80 -33.63 -8.89 39.09
C ARG A 80 -34.75 -8.76 38.06
N ARG A 81 -34.71 -9.57 36.98
CA ARG A 81 -35.68 -9.55 35.87
C ARG A 81 -36.52 -10.82 35.79
N THR A 82 -36.31 -11.76 36.70
CA THR A 82 -37.08 -13.00 36.86
C THR A 82 -38.27 -12.82 37.80
N LEU A 83 -39.45 -13.29 37.39
CA LEU A 83 -40.65 -13.42 38.22
C LEU A 83 -41.05 -14.90 38.28
N ALA A 84 -41.21 -15.47 39.48
CA ALA A 84 -41.61 -16.86 39.63
C ALA A 84 -43.14 -16.99 39.72
N VAL A 85 -43.71 -17.95 38.98
CA VAL A 85 -45.16 -18.25 38.99
C VAL A 85 -45.38 -19.69 39.43
N VAL A 86 -46.07 -19.87 40.56
CA VAL A 86 -46.35 -21.17 41.18
C VAL A 86 -47.77 -21.60 40.80
N THR A 87 -47.86 -22.56 39.89
CA THR A 87 -49.12 -23.10 39.36
C THR A 87 -49.54 -24.39 40.08
N LYS A 88 -50.77 -24.87 39.87
CA LYS A 88 -51.27 -26.15 40.40
C LYS A 88 -51.24 -26.25 41.94
N LEU A 89 -51.44 -25.13 42.64
CA LEU A 89 -51.52 -25.05 44.12
C LEU A 89 -52.64 -25.93 44.72
N ASP A 90 -53.66 -26.22 43.91
CA ASP A 90 -54.79 -27.09 44.17
C ASP A 90 -54.44 -28.59 44.15
N LEU A 91 -53.33 -28.98 43.50
CA LEU A 91 -52.87 -30.37 43.36
C LEU A 91 -51.71 -30.72 44.31
N MET A 92 -51.53 -29.97 45.40
CA MET A 92 -50.53 -30.27 46.43
C MET A 92 -51.02 -31.39 47.37
N ASP A 93 -50.08 -32.20 47.87
CA ASP A 93 -50.39 -33.32 48.77
C ASP A 93 -51.04 -32.85 50.08
N ALA A 94 -52.05 -33.60 50.53
CA ALA A 94 -52.84 -33.28 51.71
C ALA A 94 -51.97 -33.26 52.99
N GLY A 95 -51.80 -32.07 53.56
CA GLY A 95 -50.90 -31.83 54.71
C GLY A 95 -49.69 -30.94 54.37
N THR A 96 -49.38 -30.77 53.08
CA THR A 96 -48.35 -29.82 52.61
C THR A 96 -48.95 -28.45 52.29
N ASP A 97 -48.12 -27.41 52.23
CA ASP A 97 -48.47 -26.11 51.66
C ASP A 97 -47.22 -25.40 51.07
N ALA A 98 -47.46 -24.34 50.29
CA ALA A 98 -46.42 -23.56 49.61
C ALA A 98 -46.18 -22.20 50.28
N MET A 99 -46.48 -22.02 51.57
CA MET A 99 -46.46 -20.71 52.24
C MET A 99 -45.03 -20.15 52.36
N ASP A 100 -44.04 -20.97 52.73
CA ASP A 100 -42.63 -20.56 52.76
C ASP A 100 -42.07 -20.26 51.35
N VAL A 101 -42.56 -20.99 50.35
CA VAL A 101 -42.29 -20.76 48.93
C VAL A 101 -42.84 -19.40 48.48
N LEU A 102 -44.12 -19.12 48.71
CA LEU A 102 -44.80 -17.88 48.31
C LEU A 102 -44.34 -16.65 49.11
N MET A 103 -43.79 -16.86 50.32
CA MET A 103 -43.09 -15.81 51.08
C MET A 103 -41.64 -15.58 50.65
N GLY A 104 -41.11 -16.36 49.69
CA GLY A 104 -39.74 -16.21 49.19
C GLY A 104 -38.64 -16.65 50.16
N ARG A 105 -38.98 -17.47 51.18
CA ARG A 105 -38.03 -17.98 52.18
C ARG A 105 -37.14 -19.09 51.60
N VAL A 106 -37.70 -19.93 50.72
CA VAL A 106 -37.00 -21.06 50.09
C VAL A 106 -36.18 -20.60 48.88
N ILE A 107 -36.75 -19.72 48.05
CA ILE A 107 -36.11 -19.20 46.84
C ILE A 107 -36.32 -17.68 46.78
N PRO A 108 -35.27 -16.86 47.03
CA PRO A 108 -35.37 -15.41 46.92
C PRO A 108 -35.36 -15.00 45.44
N VAL A 109 -36.35 -14.19 45.04
CA VAL A 109 -36.51 -13.61 43.70
C VAL A 109 -36.95 -12.15 43.87
N LYS A 110 -36.31 -11.19 43.19
CA LYS A 110 -36.53 -9.74 43.49
C LYS A 110 -37.91 -9.26 43.07
N LEU A 111 -38.46 -9.81 41.98
CA LEU A 111 -39.82 -9.50 41.52
C LEU A 111 -40.91 -10.25 42.33
N GLY A 112 -40.50 -11.17 43.20
CA GLY A 112 -41.37 -11.99 44.05
C GLY A 112 -41.77 -13.31 43.42
N LEU A 113 -42.71 -13.98 44.10
CA LEU A 113 -43.35 -15.22 43.66
C LEU A 113 -44.86 -15.03 43.72
N ILE A 114 -45.59 -15.51 42.72
CA ILE A 114 -47.06 -15.37 42.65
C ILE A 114 -47.69 -16.74 42.40
N GLY A 115 -48.60 -17.13 43.29
CA GLY A 115 -49.39 -18.35 43.20
C GLY A 115 -50.61 -18.19 42.30
N VAL A 116 -50.90 -19.17 41.44
CA VAL A 116 -52.02 -19.17 40.48
C VAL A 116 -52.73 -20.53 40.49
N VAL A 117 -54.07 -20.51 40.40
CA VAL A 117 -54.89 -21.71 40.21
C VAL A 117 -55.56 -21.63 38.85
N ASN A 118 -55.27 -22.59 37.98
CA ASN A 118 -55.79 -22.66 36.61
C ASN A 118 -56.90 -23.73 36.49
N ARG A 119 -57.61 -23.71 35.37
CA ARG A 119 -58.58 -24.76 35.00
C ARG A 119 -57.88 -26.11 34.90
N SER A 120 -58.44 -27.14 35.54
CA SER A 120 -58.02 -28.54 35.34
C SER A 120 -58.40 -29.05 33.95
N GLN A 121 -57.88 -30.22 33.55
CA GLN A 121 -58.29 -30.85 32.29
C GLN A 121 -59.80 -31.12 32.23
N LEU A 122 -60.43 -31.44 33.37
CA LEU A 122 -61.88 -31.63 33.46
C LEU A 122 -62.63 -30.31 33.29
N ASP A 123 -62.15 -29.21 33.87
CA ASP A 123 -62.72 -27.87 33.68
C ASP A 123 -62.61 -27.40 32.21
N ILE A 124 -61.51 -27.76 31.53
CA ILE A 124 -61.28 -27.47 30.10
C ILE A 124 -62.28 -28.27 29.24
N ASN A 125 -62.39 -29.58 29.47
CA ASN A 125 -63.34 -30.45 28.77
C ASN A 125 -64.79 -29.97 28.97
N ASN A 126 -65.12 -29.51 30.18
CA ASN A 126 -66.42 -28.93 30.55
C ASN A 126 -66.59 -27.45 30.13
N LYS A 127 -65.63 -26.86 29.40
CA LYS A 127 -65.64 -25.48 28.87
C LYS A 127 -65.91 -24.39 29.94
N LYS A 128 -65.42 -24.58 31.16
CA LYS A 128 -65.58 -23.65 32.28
C LYS A 128 -65.10 -22.23 31.94
N THR A 129 -65.92 -21.23 32.29
CA THR A 129 -65.64 -19.83 31.94
C THR A 129 -64.48 -19.27 32.77
N VAL A 130 -63.84 -18.21 32.26
CA VAL A 130 -62.78 -17.48 32.97
C VAL A 130 -63.32 -16.81 34.25
N ALA A 131 -64.58 -16.36 34.24
CA ALA A 131 -65.22 -15.79 35.42
C ALA A 131 -65.39 -16.81 36.54
N ASP A 132 -65.75 -18.06 36.20
CA ASP A 132 -65.88 -19.16 37.17
C ASP A 132 -64.53 -19.60 37.71
N ALA A 133 -63.54 -19.77 36.83
CA ALA A 133 -62.17 -20.10 37.23
C ALA A 133 -61.58 -19.06 38.22
N ILE A 134 -61.84 -17.77 38.00
CA ILE A 134 -61.41 -16.69 38.91
C ILE A 134 -62.18 -16.70 40.24
N ARG A 135 -63.46 -17.11 40.25
CA ARG A 135 -64.21 -17.28 41.52
C ARG A 135 -63.65 -18.42 42.34
N ASP A 136 -63.34 -19.54 41.70
CA ASP A 136 -62.80 -20.74 42.36
C ASP A 136 -61.35 -20.52 42.82
N GLU A 137 -60.50 -19.86 42.01
CA GLU A 137 -59.16 -19.41 42.40
C GLU A 137 -59.21 -18.55 43.67
N TYR A 138 -60.09 -17.55 43.71
CA TYR A 138 -60.24 -16.67 44.87
C TYR A 138 -60.76 -17.43 46.10
N ALA A 139 -61.76 -18.29 45.94
CA ALA A 139 -62.30 -19.11 47.03
C ALA A 139 -61.25 -20.09 47.60
N PHE A 140 -60.45 -20.72 46.73
CA PHE A 140 -59.34 -21.57 47.14
C PHE A 140 -58.26 -20.78 47.90
N LEU A 141 -57.80 -19.66 47.35
CA LEU A 141 -56.77 -18.83 47.97
C LEU A 141 -57.22 -18.26 49.31
N GLN A 142 -58.47 -17.80 49.44
CA GLN A 142 -59.03 -17.34 50.72
C GLN A 142 -59.15 -18.48 51.76
N LYS A 143 -59.38 -19.72 51.34
CA LYS A 143 -59.51 -20.88 52.24
C LYS A 143 -58.16 -21.48 52.66
N LYS A 144 -57.18 -21.57 51.75
CA LYS A 144 -55.88 -22.24 51.96
C LYS A 144 -54.75 -21.27 52.33
N TYR A 145 -54.79 -20.02 51.85
CA TYR A 145 -53.73 -19.02 52.06
C TYR A 145 -54.29 -17.61 52.39
N PRO A 146 -55.12 -17.42 53.45
CA PRO A 146 -55.91 -16.20 53.66
C PRO A 146 -55.08 -14.90 53.65
N SER A 147 -53.91 -14.90 54.30
CA SER A 147 -53.02 -13.74 54.40
C SER A 147 -52.29 -13.39 53.11
N LEU A 148 -52.22 -14.31 52.15
CA LEU A 148 -51.57 -14.12 50.85
C LEU A 148 -52.59 -14.02 49.68
N ALA A 149 -53.88 -14.27 49.92
CA ALA A 149 -54.91 -14.29 48.89
C ALA A 149 -55.05 -12.96 48.10
N ASN A 150 -54.72 -11.82 48.72
CA ASN A 150 -54.70 -10.51 48.06
C ASN A 150 -53.39 -10.20 47.30
N ARG A 151 -52.38 -11.08 47.39
CA ARG A 151 -51.07 -11.00 46.71
C ARG A 151 -50.82 -12.19 45.76
N ASN A 152 -51.83 -13.02 45.56
CA ASN A 152 -51.82 -14.18 44.68
C ASN A 152 -53.02 -14.11 43.71
N GLY A 153 -53.05 -15.06 42.79
CA GLY A 153 -54.11 -15.21 41.79
C GLY A 153 -53.87 -14.40 40.52
N THR A 154 -54.54 -14.85 39.46
CA THR A 154 -54.39 -14.35 38.08
C THR A 154 -54.59 -12.84 37.97
N LYS A 155 -55.54 -12.27 38.73
CA LYS A 155 -55.79 -10.81 38.79
C LYS A 155 -54.63 -10.01 39.41
N PHE A 156 -53.91 -10.58 40.39
CA PHE A 156 -52.74 -9.92 40.97
C PHE A 156 -51.50 -10.08 40.07
N LEU A 157 -51.35 -11.26 39.44
CA LEU A 157 -50.32 -11.50 38.44
C LEU A 157 -50.41 -10.49 37.28
N ALA A 158 -51.58 -10.34 36.66
CA ALA A 158 -51.78 -9.41 35.54
C ALA A 158 -51.45 -7.94 35.92
N LYS A 159 -51.92 -7.46 37.07
CA LYS A 159 -51.57 -6.11 37.56
C LYS A 159 -50.07 -5.96 37.83
N THR A 160 -49.43 -7.00 38.33
CA THR A 160 -47.98 -6.98 38.63
C THR A 160 -47.16 -7.00 37.35
N LEU A 161 -47.49 -7.86 36.39
CA LEU A 161 -46.86 -7.90 35.06
C LEU A 161 -46.98 -6.57 34.32
N ASN A 162 -48.17 -5.95 34.28
CA ASN A 162 -48.35 -4.66 33.62
C ASN A 162 -47.46 -3.57 34.27
N ARG A 163 -47.38 -3.53 35.60
CA ARG A 163 -46.50 -2.57 36.31
C ARG A 163 -45.02 -2.84 36.04
N LEU A 164 -44.60 -4.11 36.04
CA LEU A 164 -43.22 -4.50 35.75
C LEU A 164 -42.82 -4.17 34.32
N LEU A 165 -43.69 -4.44 33.34
CA LEU A 165 -43.48 -4.10 31.94
C LEU A 165 -43.34 -2.58 31.74
N MET A 166 -44.21 -1.77 32.36
CA MET A 166 -44.11 -0.30 32.27
C MET A 166 -42.84 0.25 32.95
N HIS A 167 -42.39 -0.35 34.06
CA HIS A 167 -41.13 0.03 34.71
C HIS A 167 -39.91 -0.35 33.85
N HIS A 168 -39.90 -1.57 33.31
CA HIS A 168 -38.84 -2.09 32.45
C HIS A 168 -38.71 -1.29 31.15
N ILE A 169 -39.84 -0.95 30.50
CA ILE A 169 -39.87 -0.05 29.35
C ILE A 169 -39.25 1.31 29.71
N ARG A 170 -39.67 1.91 30.84
CA ARG A 170 -39.16 3.20 31.31
C ARG A 170 -37.64 3.18 31.58
N ASP A 171 -37.10 2.10 32.12
CA ASP A 171 -35.68 1.96 32.42
C ASP A 171 -34.83 1.70 31.16
N CYS A 172 -35.35 0.93 30.19
CA CYS A 172 -34.65 0.61 28.94
C CYS A 172 -34.73 1.74 27.89
N LEU A 173 -35.77 2.59 27.91
CA LEU A 173 -35.98 3.67 26.93
C LEU A 173 -34.80 4.65 26.80
N PRO A 174 -34.13 5.11 27.89
CA PRO A 174 -32.93 5.94 27.80
C PRO A 174 -31.78 5.28 27.02
N GLU A 175 -31.49 4.01 27.26
CA GLU A 175 -30.43 3.27 26.56
C GLU A 175 -30.79 2.99 25.10
N LEU A 176 -32.06 2.64 24.83
CA LEU A 176 -32.56 2.49 23.47
C LEU A 176 -32.43 3.82 22.70
N LYS A 177 -32.72 4.96 23.34
CA LYS A 177 -32.56 6.28 22.73
C LYS A 177 -31.11 6.65 22.46
N THR A 178 -30.18 6.42 23.39
CA THR A 178 -28.75 6.68 23.13
C THR A 178 -28.22 5.78 22.01
N ARG A 179 -28.60 4.50 21.98
CA ARG A 179 -28.25 3.58 20.89
C ARG A 179 -28.78 4.03 19.54
N ILE A 180 -30.05 4.45 19.45
CA ILE A 180 -30.64 4.99 18.21
C ILE A 180 -29.93 6.26 17.75
N ASN A 181 -29.61 7.19 18.67
CA ASN A 181 -28.87 8.41 18.34
C ASN A 181 -27.45 8.11 17.81
N VAL A 182 -26.74 7.15 18.41
CA VAL A 182 -25.40 6.72 17.95
C VAL A 182 -25.48 6.09 16.57
N LEU A 183 -26.44 5.17 16.34
CA LEU A 183 -26.64 4.55 15.03
C LEU A 183 -27.03 5.59 13.96
N ALA A 184 -27.91 6.54 14.30
CA ALA A 184 -28.31 7.61 13.38
C ALA A 184 -27.12 8.50 12.99
N ALA A 185 -26.24 8.86 13.95
CA ALA A 185 -25.02 9.61 13.67
C ALA A 185 -24.04 8.81 12.78
N GLN A 186 -23.92 7.49 13.00
CA GLN A 186 -23.09 6.61 12.17
C GLN A 186 -23.64 6.52 10.72
N TYR A 187 -24.93 6.28 10.53
CA TYR A 187 -25.54 6.25 9.20
C TYR A 187 -25.51 7.62 8.51
N GLN A 188 -25.66 8.73 9.25
CA GLN A 188 -25.50 10.07 8.71
C GLN A 188 -24.07 10.31 8.20
N SER A 189 -23.05 9.91 8.96
CA SER A 189 -21.64 9.99 8.53
C SER A 189 -21.34 9.09 7.34
N LEU A 190 -21.97 7.91 7.28
CA LEU A 190 -21.82 6.98 6.15
C LEU A 190 -22.43 7.54 4.87
N LEU A 191 -23.62 8.14 4.95
CA LEU A 191 -24.26 8.82 3.82
C LEU A 191 -23.41 9.99 3.31
N SER A 192 -22.82 10.79 4.21
CA SER A 192 -21.88 11.84 3.82
C SER A 192 -20.64 11.29 3.10
N SER A 193 -20.17 10.08 3.43
CA SER A 193 -19.06 9.42 2.71
C SER A 193 -19.44 8.90 1.32
N TYR A 194 -20.72 8.58 1.07
CA TYR A 194 -21.23 8.23 -0.27
C TYR A 194 -21.67 9.46 -1.10
N GLY A 195 -21.64 10.63 -0.49
CA GLY A 195 -21.95 11.92 -1.11
C GLY A 195 -23.44 12.13 -1.43
N GLU A 196 -23.77 13.40 -1.66
CA GLU A 196 -25.13 13.87 -1.92
C GLU A 196 -25.61 13.48 -3.34
N PRO A 197 -26.93 13.35 -3.57
CA PRO A 197 -27.48 13.13 -4.90
C PRO A 197 -27.12 14.28 -5.85
N VAL A 198 -26.88 13.96 -7.12
CA VAL A 198 -26.45 14.95 -8.11
C VAL A 198 -27.63 15.76 -8.63
N GLU A 199 -27.88 16.93 -8.03
CA GLU A 199 -28.87 17.89 -8.53
C GLU A 199 -28.36 18.59 -9.81
N ASP A 200 -27.14 19.14 -9.79
CA ASP A 200 -26.49 19.72 -10.97
C ASP A 200 -25.32 18.84 -11.45
N LYS A 201 -25.57 18.09 -12.53
CA LYS A 201 -24.58 17.26 -13.23
C LYS A 201 -23.42 18.07 -13.79
N SER A 202 -23.67 19.28 -14.27
CA SER A 202 -22.66 20.13 -14.92
C SER A 202 -21.67 20.70 -13.90
N ALA A 203 -22.17 21.28 -12.79
CA ALA A 203 -21.34 21.75 -11.70
C ALA A 203 -20.59 20.60 -11.01
N THR A 204 -21.25 19.45 -10.79
CA THR A 204 -20.62 18.28 -10.16
C THR A 204 -19.46 17.76 -10.99
N LEU A 205 -19.61 17.62 -12.31
CA LEU A 205 -18.51 17.19 -13.18
C LEU A 205 -17.33 18.18 -13.15
N LEU A 206 -17.59 19.49 -13.20
CA LEU A 206 -16.53 20.50 -13.13
C LEU A 206 -15.82 20.51 -11.77
N GLN A 207 -16.54 20.30 -10.68
CA GLN A 207 -15.96 20.16 -9.35
C GLN A 207 -15.06 18.91 -9.25
N LEU A 208 -15.51 17.76 -9.75
CA LEU A 208 -14.73 16.51 -9.74
C LEU A 208 -13.46 16.61 -10.60
N ILE A 209 -13.57 17.15 -11.82
CA ILE A 209 -12.41 17.41 -12.70
C ILE A 209 -11.43 18.38 -12.03
N THR A 210 -11.92 19.44 -11.40
CA THR A 210 -11.06 20.44 -10.74
C THR A 210 -10.38 19.86 -9.49
N LYS A 211 -11.12 19.12 -8.64
CA LYS A 211 -10.54 18.39 -7.48
C LYS A 211 -9.43 17.45 -7.94
N PHE A 212 -9.69 16.62 -8.95
CA PHE A 212 -8.71 15.68 -9.49
C PHE A 212 -7.47 16.40 -10.05
N ALA A 213 -7.66 17.42 -10.90
CA ALA A 213 -6.54 18.16 -11.49
C ALA A 213 -5.70 18.88 -10.43
N THR A 214 -6.33 19.48 -9.41
CA THR A 214 -5.63 20.10 -8.28
C THR A 214 -4.83 19.07 -7.49
N GLU A 215 -5.41 17.94 -7.05
CA GLU A 215 -4.65 16.96 -6.28
C GLU A 215 -3.55 16.27 -7.10
N TYR A 216 -3.75 16.03 -8.41
CA TYR A 216 -2.71 15.52 -9.29
C TYR A 216 -1.51 16.48 -9.38
N CYS A 217 -1.77 17.78 -9.56
CA CYS A 217 -0.73 18.80 -9.55
C CYS A 217 -0.05 18.93 -8.17
N ASN A 218 -0.81 18.83 -7.07
CA ASN A 218 -0.26 18.82 -5.72
C ASN A 218 0.65 17.61 -5.46
N THR A 219 0.34 16.42 -6.00
CA THR A 219 1.18 15.22 -5.90
C THR A 219 2.47 15.34 -6.72
N ILE A 220 2.46 16.09 -7.83
CA ILE A 220 3.69 16.47 -8.56
C ILE A 220 4.52 17.49 -7.78
N GLU A 221 3.90 18.42 -7.05
CA GLU A 221 4.62 19.42 -6.23
C GLU A 221 5.10 18.89 -4.86
N GLY A 222 4.52 17.79 -4.36
CA GLY A 222 4.73 17.32 -2.98
C GLY A 222 3.89 18.08 -1.95
N THR A 223 2.84 18.78 -2.38
CA THR A 223 1.92 19.61 -1.56
C THR A 223 0.57 18.93 -1.30
N ALA A 224 0.41 17.66 -1.70
CA ALA A 224 -0.82 16.88 -1.54
C ALA A 224 -1.21 16.68 -0.06
N LYS A 225 -2.52 16.63 0.20
CA LYS A 225 -3.07 16.45 1.57
C LYS A 225 -2.74 15.08 2.19
N TYR A 226 -2.59 14.07 1.34
CA TYR A 226 -2.23 12.71 1.71
C TYR A 226 -0.83 12.44 1.16
N ILE A 227 0.16 12.42 2.05
CA ILE A 227 1.55 12.07 1.72
C ILE A 227 1.77 10.64 2.21
N GLU A 228 1.94 9.71 1.27
CA GLU A 228 2.20 8.30 1.56
C GLU A 228 3.63 8.13 2.12
N THR A 229 3.74 7.51 3.29
CA THR A 229 5.01 7.37 4.04
C THR A 229 5.72 6.04 3.77
N ALA A 230 5.13 5.17 2.94
CA ALA A 230 5.63 3.82 2.68
C ALA A 230 6.55 3.72 1.45
N GLU A 231 6.23 4.46 0.37
CA GLU A 231 7.03 4.48 -0.86
C GLU A 231 7.24 5.93 -1.34
N LEU A 232 8.36 6.17 -2.03
CA LEU A 232 8.67 7.45 -2.66
C LEU A 232 7.93 7.58 -4.00
N CYS A 233 6.86 8.37 -4.04
CA CYS A 233 6.06 8.66 -5.23
C CYS A 233 6.12 10.13 -5.67
N GLY A 234 5.59 10.45 -6.85
CA GLY A 234 5.30 11.82 -7.28
C GLY A 234 6.54 12.68 -7.51
N GLY A 235 6.46 13.98 -7.17
CA GLY A 235 7.55 14.94 -7.42
C GLY A 235 8.91 14.52 -6.83
N ALA A 236 8.91 13.93 -5.63
CA ALA A 236 10.13 13.46 -4.98
C ALA A 236 10.72 12.22 -5.69
N ARG A 237 9.87 11.37 -6.27
CA ARG A 237 10.30 10.22 -7.10
C ARG A 237 10.86 10.65 -8.45
N ILE A 238 10.27 11.66 -9.09
CA ILE A 238 10.81 12.29 -10.30
C ILE A 238 12.20 12.88 -10.01
N CYS A 239 12.37 13.57 -8.88
CA CYS A 239 13.67 14.09 -8.44
C CYS A 239 14.71 12.97 -8.24
N TYR A 240 14.32 11.84 -7.64
CA TYR A 240 15.16 10.64 -7.51
C TYR A 240 15.55 10.05 -8.88
N ILE A 241 14.62 10.00 -9.84
CA ILE A 241 14.90 9.52 -11.21
C ILE A 241 15.97 10.39 -11.88
N PHE A 242 15.90 11.72 -11.76
CA PHE A 242 16.90 12.61 -12.36
C PHE A 242 18.29 12.49 -11.74
N HIS A 243 18.40 12.45 -10.40
CA HIS A 243 19.70 12.49 -9.72
C HIS A 243 20.27 11.09 -9.43
N GLU A 244 19.51 10.26 -8.72
CA GLU A 244 19.99 8.97 -8.23
C GLU A 244 19.93 7.87 -9.27
N THR A 245 18.97 7.91 -10.22
CA THR A 245 18.91 6.94 -11.32
C THR A 245 19.72 7.44 -12.53
N PHE A 246 19.32 8.54 -13.16
CA PHE A 246 19.91 9.04 -14.40
C PHE A 246 21.32 9.60 -14.19
N GLY A 247 21.53 10.43 -13.16
CA GLY A 247 22.84 10.95 -12.79
C GLY A 247 23.88 9.84 -12.62
N ARG A 248 23.61 8.85 -11.76
CA ARG A 248 24.48 7.66 -11.55
C ARG A 248 24.65 6.81 -12.82
N THR A 249 23.60 6.63 -13.61
CA THR A 249 23.66 5.89 -14.89
C THR A 249 24.63 6.57 -15.84
N LEU A 250 24.56 7.89 -16.03
CA LEU A 250 25.54 8.61 -16.83
C LEU A 250 26.94 8.54 -16.20
N GLU A 251 27.08 8.61 -14.88
CA GLU A 251 28.39 8.48 -14.22
C GLU A 251 29.09 7.14 -14.53
N SER A 252 28.32 6.05 -14.64
CA SER A 252 28.78 4.72 -15.03
C SER A 252 29.23 4.60 -16.50
N VAL A 253 28.85 5.55 -17.37
CA VAL A 253 29.30 5.57 -18.76
C VAL A 253 30.75 6.02 -18.80
N ASP A 254 31.66 5.03 -18.87
CA ASP A 254 33.11 5.25 -19.01
C ASP A 254 33.42 6.10 -20.25
N PRO A 255 34.10 7.26 -20.10
CA PRO A 255 34.55 8.12 -21.21
C PRO A 255 35.46 7.43 -22.25
N LEU A 256 36.15 6.35 -21.87
CA LEU A 256 36.99 5.55 -22.77
C LEU A 256 36.39 4.17 -23.07
N GLY A 257 35.15 3.92 -22.64
CA GLY A 257 34.49 2.63 -22.78
C GLY A 257 34.38 2.20 -24.24
N GLY A 258 35.00 1.07 -24.58
CA GLY A 258 35.03 0.54 -25.95
C GLY A 258 36.04 1.23 -26.89
N LEU A 259 37.02 1.96 -26.36
CA LEU A 259 38.20 2.43 -27.10
C LEU A 259 39.45 1.73 -26.56
N THR A 260 40.05 0.85 -27.34
CA THR A 260 41.43 0.41 -27.06
C THR A 260 42.41 1.43 -27.65
N THR A 261 43.62 1.52 -27.09
CA THR A 261 44.71 2.31 -27.65
C THR A 261 45.06 1.89 -29.10
N ILE A 262 44.71 0.66 -29.51
CA ILE A 262 44.83 0.19 -30.91
C ILE A 262 43.75 0.81 -31.80
N ASP A 263 42.51 0.96 -31.32
CA ASP A 263 41.45 1.68 -32.04
C ASP A 263 41.79 3.16 -32.18
N VAL A 264 42.31 3.78 -31.11
CA VAL A 264 42.78 5.18 -31.11
C VAL A 264 43.89 5.36 -32.16
N LEU A 265 44.91 4.49 -32.15
CA LEU A 265 45.97 4.53 -33.17
C LEU A 265 45.45 4.32 -34.59
N THR A 266 44.48 3.42 -34.76
CA THR A 266 43.86 3.16 -36.06
C THR A 266 43.08 4.37 -36.55
N ALA A 267 42.36 5.08 -35.66
CA ALA A 267 41.72 6.35 -35.98
C ALA A 267 42.73 7.45 -36.35
N ILE A 268 43.85 7.59 -35.62
CA ILE A 268 44.93 8.53 -35.95
C ILE A 268 45.48 8.26 -37.36
N ARG A 269 45.79 7.00 -37.67
CA ARG A 269 46.33 6.58 -38.98
C ARG A 269 45.31 6.78 -40.11
N ASN A 270 44.05 6.43 -39.89
CA ASN A 270 42.99 6.61 -40.89
C ASN A 270 42.68 8.09 -41.15
N ALA A 271 42.67 8.93 -40.11
CA ALA A 271 42.53 10.38 -40.24
C ALA A 271 43.77 11.07 -40.87
N THR A 272 44.95 10.46 -40.73
CA THR A 272 46.20 10.86 -41.41
C THR A 272 46.15 10.53 -42.91
N GLY A 273 45.54 9.39 -43.26
CA GLY A 273 45.39 8.97 -44.65
C GLY A 273 46.73 8.62 -45.33
N PRO A 274 46.87 8.90 -46.65
CA PRO A 274 48.00 8.40 -47.45
C PRO A 274 49.31 9.23 -47.32
N ARG A 275 49.40 10.19 -46.39
CA ARG A 275 50.55 11.10 -46.24
C ARG A 275 51.18 10.96 -44.84
N PRO A 276 52.51 11.06 -44.69
CA PRO A 276 53.13 11.09 -43.36
C PRO A 276 52.74 12.38 -42.60
N ALA A 277 52.25 12.25 -41.37
CA ALA A 277 51.86 13.38 -40.54
C ALA A 277 53.00 13.91 -39.66
N LEU A 278 53.09 15.24 -39.52
CA LEU A 278 53.97 15.90 -38.55
C LEU A 278 53.32 16.05 -37.17
N PHE A 279 51.99 16.18 -37.13
CA PHE A 279 51.18 16.35 -35.91
C PHE A 279 49.99 15.39 -35.93
N VAL A 280 49.37 15.16 -34.77
CA VAL A 280 48.20 14.29 -34.63
C VAL A 280 46.96 14.97 -35.25
N PRO A 281 46.18 14.33 -36.15
CA PRO A 281 45.02 14.98 -36.76
C PRO A 281 43.85 15.16 -35.78
N GLU A 282 43.36 16.38 -35.63
CA GLU A 282 42.23 16.74 -34.74
C GLU A 282 40.96 15.92 -35.05
N VAL A 283 40.71 15.61 -36.32
CA VAL A 283 39.62 14.74 -36.81
C VAL A 283 39.57 13.38 -36.11
N SER A 284 40.72 12.83 -35.69
CA SER A 284 40.75 11.56 -34.96
C SER A 284 40.21 11.69 -33.52
N PHE A 285 40.44 12.82 -32.86
CA PHE A 285 39.80 13.15 -31.59
C PHE A 285 38.30 13.42 -31.79
N GLU A 286 37.91 14.21 -32.80
CA GLU A 286 36.50 14.53 -33.05
C GLU A 286 35.63 13.28 -33.27
N LEU A 287 36.08 12.36 -34.14
CA LEU A 287 35.34 11.15 -34.48
C LEU A 287 35.15 10.23 -33.26
N LEU A 288 36.19 10.11 -32.42
CA LEU A 288 36.14 9.29 -31.21
C LEU A 288 35.28 9.93 -30.11
N VAL A 289 35.35 11.26 -29.93
CA VAL A 289 34.43 11.99 -29.04
C VAL A 289 32.98 11.81 -29.48
N LYS A 290 32.66 11.99 -30.77
CA LYS A 290 31.28 11.84 -31.27
C LYS A 290 30.76 10.41 -31.08
N ARG A 291 31.63 9.39 -31.24
CA ARG A 291 31.28 7.99 -30.92
C ARG A 291 30.97 7.78 -29.42
N GLN A 292 31.65 8.49 -28.53
CA GLN A 292 31.40 8.41 -27.09
C GLN A 292 30.15 9.20 -26.67
N VAL A 293 30.01 10.46 -27.10
CA VAL A 293 28.85 11.31 -26.78
C VAL A 293 27.54 10.66 -27.21
N LYS A 294 27.51 9.96 -28.36
CA LYS A 294 26.30 9.23 -28.80
C LYS A 294 25.84 8.14 -27.82
N ARG A 295 26.72 7.57 -26.98
CA ARG A 295 26.34 6.60 -25.93
C ARG A 295 25.52 7.22 -24.79
N LEU A 296 25.41 8.54 -24.72
CA LEU A 296 24.59 9.25 -23.74
C LEU A 296 23.11 9.36 -24.18
N GLU A 297 22.78 9.02 -25.43
CA GLU A 297 21.43 9.09 -26.00
C GLU A 297 20.47 8.08 -25.35
N GLU A 298 20.82 6.80 -25.35
CA GLU A 298 20.05 5.69 -24.78
C GLU A 298 19.66 5.89 -23.30
N PRO A 299 20.59 6.16 -22.36
CA PRO A 299 20.23 6.42 -20.97
C PRO A 299 19.42 7.72 -20.77
N SER A 300 19.55 8.70 -21.68
CA SER A 300 18.74 9.92 -21.65
C SER A 300 17.29 9.66 -22.07
N LEU A 301 17.07 8.86 -23.12
CA LEU A 301 15.74 8.42 -23.51
C LEU A 301 15.09 7.54 -22.44
N ARG A 302 15.84 6.60 -21.82
CA ARG A 302 15.32 5.78 -20.71
C ARG A 302 14.95 6.62 -19.48
N CYS A 303 15.59 7.77 -19.26
CA CYS A 303 15.17 8.74 -18.23
C CYS A 303 13.78 9.33 -18.53
N VAL A 304 13.47 9.68 -19.79
CA VAL A 304 12.14 10.16 -20.18
C VAL A 304 11.08 9.08 -19.93
N GLU A 305 11.37 7.83 -20.31
CA GLU A 305 10.46 6.69 -20.09
C GLU A 305 10.16 6.48 -18.60
N LEU A 306 11.17 6.51 -17.73
CA LEU A 306 10.99 6.35 -16.28
C LEU A 306 10.15 7.47 -15.66
N VAL A 307 10.29 8.72 -16.12
CA VAL A 307 9.44 9.83 -15.67
C VAL A 307 8.03 9.72 -16.23
N HIS A 308 7.85 9.23 -17.46
CA HIS A 308 6.53 8.94 -18.01
C HIS A 308 5.82 7.83 -17.23
N GLU A 309 6.51 6.73 -16.90
CA GLU A 309 5.99 5.69 -16.00
C GLU A 309 5.55 6.29 -14.64
N GLU A 310 6.36 7.18 -14.04
CA GLU A 310 6.03 7.80 -12.76
C GLU A 310 4.81 8.73 -12.85
N MET A 311 4.71 9.55 -13.89
CA MET A 311 3.53 10.38 -14.15
C MET A 311 2.25 9.53 -14.31
N GLN A 312 2.37 8.28 -14.79
CA GLN A 312 1.23 7.34 -14.82
C GLN A 312 0.92 6.74 -13.43
N ARG A 313 1.92 6.48 -12.57
CA ARG A 313 1.70 6.04 -11.18
C ARG A 313 0.95 7.09 -10.36
N ILE A 314 1.24 8.38 -10.57
CA ILE A 314 0.54 9.49 -9.89
C ILE A 314 -0.98 9.42 -10.11
N ILE A 315 -1.44 9.04 -11.32
CA ILE A 315 -2.87 8.87 -11.62
C ILE A 315 -3.52 7.86 -10.66
N GLN A 316 -2.85 6.72 -10.43
CA GLN A 316 -3.32 5.63 -9.57
C GLN A 316 -3.31 6.02 -8.07
N HIS A 317 -2.33 6.82 -7.65
CA HIS A 317 -2.31 7.36 -6.29
C HIS A 317 -3.47 8.35 -6.06
N CYS A 318 -3.73 9.25 -7.02
CA CYS A 318 -4.83 10.21 -6.95
C CYS A 318 -6.23 9.56 -6.99
N SER A 319 -6.42 8.47 -7.76
CA SER A 319 -7.67 7.71 -7.79
C SER A 319 -7.96 7.00 -6.47
N ASN A 320 -6.95 6.33 -5.90
CA ASN A 320 -7.16 5.40 -4.80
C ASN A 320 -7.36 6.10 -3.45
N TYR A 321 -6.65 7.21 -3.21
CA TYR A 321 -6.62 7.89 -1.91
C TYR A 321 -7.40 9.21 -1.89
N SER A 322 -7.18 10.09 -2.87
CA SER A 322 -7.70 11.47 -2.83
C SER A 322 -9.12 11.63 -3.39
N THR A 323 -9.66 10.64 -4.10
CA THR A 323 -10.91 10.80 -4.88
C THR A 323 -11.88 9.62 -4.75
N GLN A 324 -12.26 9.23 -3.52
CA GLN A 324 -13.38 8.28 -3.32
C GLN A 324 -14.71 8.78 -3.91
N GLU A 325 -14.87 10.10 -4.10
CA GLU A 325 -15.98 10.70 -4.87
C GLU A 325 -16.00 10.26 -6.34
N LEU A 326 -14.84 9.96 -6.96
CA LEU A 326 -14.76 9.41 -8.33
C LEU A 326 -15.10 7.92 -8.37
N LEU A 327 -14.85 7.15 -7.30
CA LEU A 327 -15.27 5.74 -7.21
C LEU A 327 -16.80 5.58 -7.21
N ARG A 328 -17.55 6.64 -6.91
CA ARG A 328 -19.01 6.70 -7.13
C ARG A 328 -19.38 6.64 -8.62
N PHE A 329 -18.51 7.12 -9.51
CA PHE A 329 -18.72 7.26 -10.94
C PHE A 329 -17.64 6.52 -11.77
N PRO A 330 -17.66 5.18 -11.85
CA PRO A 330 -16.59 4.40 -12.51
C PRO A 330 -16.30 4.85 -13.95
N LYS A 331 -17.34 5.17 -14.74
CA LYS A 331 -17.18 5.67 -16.12
C LYS A 331 -16.44 7.01 -16.18
N LEU A 332 -16.72 7.94 -15.26
CA LEU A 332 -15.99 9.20 -15.17
C LEU A 332 -14.53 8.97 -14.73
N HIS A 333 -14.31 8.11 -13.74
CA HIS A 333 -12.96 7.73 -13.31
C HIS A 333 -12.14 7.21 -14.49
N ASP A 334 -12.65 6.21 -15.21
CA ASP A 334 -11.93 5.58 -16.32
C ASP A 334 -11.69 6.56 -17.48
N ALA A 335 -12.67 7.44 -17.78
CA ALA A 335 -12.51 8.48 -18.79
C ALA A 335 -11.49 9.57 -18.40
N ILE A 336 -11.39 9.93 -17.11
CA ILE A 336 -10.32 10.81 -16.61
C ILE A 336 -8.97 10.12 -16.80
N VAL A 337 -8.83 8.87 -16.35
CA VAL A 337 -7.59 8.08 -16.47
C VAL A 337 -7.15 7.95 -17.93
N GLU A 338 -8.09 7.69 -18.86
CA GLU A 338 -7.81 7.63 -20.29
C GLU A 338 -7.34 8.98 -20.84
N VAL A 339 -8.00 10.09 -20.52
CA VAL A 339 -7.61 11.42 -21.03
C VAL A 339 -6.23 11.83 -20.53
N VAL A 340 -5.89 11.63 -19.25
CA VAL A 340 -4.54 11.93 -18.73
C VAL A 340 -3.49 11.02 -19.36
N THR A 341 -3.79 9.72 -19.49
CA THR A 341 -2.88 8.76 -20.13
C THR A 341 -2.65 9.09 -21.61
N SER A 342 -3.69 9.53 -22.31
CA SER A 342 -3.62 10.00 -23.70
C SER A 342 -2.77 11.26 -23.81
N LEU A 343 -2.95 12.23 -22.91
CA LEU A 343 -2.14 13.45 -22.83
C LEU A 343 -0.65 13.13 -22.59
N LEU A 344 -0.33 12.22 -21.66
CA LEU A 344 1.05 11.75 -21.44
C LEU A 344 1.66 11.10 -22.68
N ARG A 345 0.93 10.18 -23.34
CA ARG A 345 1.36 9.54 -24.60
C ARG A 345 1.58 10.55 -25.73
N LYS A 346 0.77 11.61 -25.84
CA LYS A 346 0.95 12.69 -26.83
C LYS A 346 2.25 13.48 -26.59
N ARG A 347 2.73 13.58 -25.34
CA ARG A 347 3.90 14.39 -24.94
C ARG A 347 5.21 13.63 -24.86
N LEU A 348 5.16 12.31 -24.67
CA LEU A 348 6.33 11.42 -24.70
C LEU A 348 7.19 11.58 -25.98
N PRO A 349 6.68 11.45 -27.22
CA PRO A 349 7.51 11.55 -28.42
C PRO A 349 8.13 12.94 -28.59
N ILE A 350 7.38 14.02 -28.31
CA ILE A 350 7.88 15.41 -28.37
C ILE A 350 9.06 15.61 -27.40
N THR A 351 9.02 14.95 -26.24
CA THR A 351 10.09 15.01 -25.24
C THR A 351 11.30 14.16 -25.66
N ASN A 352 11.07 12.99 -26.26
CA ASN A 352 12.12 12.14 -26.83
C ASN A 352 12.84 12.83 -27.99
N ASP A 353 12.10 13.47 -28.91
CA ASP A 353 12.65 14.25 -30.02
C ASP A 353 13.53 15.41 -29.50
N MET A 354 13.10 16.11 -28.44
CA MET A 354 13.92 17.14 -27.80
C MET A 354 15.20 16.58 -27.19
N VAL A 355 15.13 15.43 -26.51
CA VAL A 355 16.31 14.76 -25.90
C VAL A 355 17.28 14.24 -26.98
N HIS A 356 16.77 13.67 -28.07
CA HIS A 356 17.57 13.31 -29.24
C HIS A 356 18.26 14.55 -29.84
N ASN A 357 17.53 15.65 -30.02
CA ASN A 357 18.08 16.91 -30.52
C ASN A 357 19.16 17.50 -29.61
N LEU A 358 19.03 17.40 -28.28
CA LEU A 358 20.09 17.84 -27.34
C LEU A 358 21.41 17.07 -27.55
N VAL A 359 21.34 15.74 -27.72
CA VAL A 359 22.54 14.94 -28.03
C VAL A 359 23.05 15.24 -29.44
N ALA A 360 22.16 15.45 -30.42
CA ALA A 360 22.55 15.83 -31.78
C ALA A 360 23.27 17.19 -31.85
N ILE A 361 22.92 18.15 -30.97
CA ILE A 361 23.60 19.45 -30.84
C ILE A 361 25.04 19.26 -30.33
N GLU A 362 25.24 18.48 -29.26
CA GLU A 362 26.58 18.15 -28.73
C GLU A 362 27.41 17.30 -29.73
N LEU A 363 26.76 16.58 -30.64
CA LEU A 363 27.41 15.87 -31.75
C LEU A 363 27.69 16.77 -32.97
N ALA A 364 27.02 17.92 -33.11
CA ALA A 364 27.20 18.80 -34.27
C ALA A 364 28.55 19.54 -34.19
N TYR A 365 28.83 20.21 -33.08
CA TYR A 365 30.00 21.08 -32.91
C TYR A 365 30.79 20.76 -31.65
N ILE A 366 32.12 20.61 -31.78
CA ILE A 366 33.03 20.37 -30.65
C ILE A 366 33.73 21.69 -30.30
N ASN A 367 33.41 22.25 -29.14
CA ASN A 367 33.96 23.53 -28.68
C ASN A 367 35.29 23.34 -27.95
N THR A 368 36.39 23.26 -28.70
CA THR A 368 37.75 23.19 -28.15
C THR A 368 38.19 24.47 -27.40
N LYS A 369 37.35 25.51 -27.35
CA LYS A 369 37.54 26.74 -26.56
C LYS A 369 36.67 26.81 -25.30
N HIS A 370 36.00 25.71 -24.91
CA HIS A 370 35.27 25.65 -23.64
C HIS A 370 36.21 25.92 -22.44
N PRO A 371 35.86 26.76 -21.46
CA PRO A 371 36.76 27.11 -20.34
C PRO A 371 37.35 25.89 -19.62
N ASP A 372 36.49 24.98 -19.12
CA ASP A 372 36.88 23.75 -18.43
C ASP A 372 37.79 22.83 -19.27
N PHE A 373 37.74 22.94 -20.61
CA PHE A 373 38.59 22.17 -21.53
C PHE A 373 39.94 22.87 -21.80
N ALA A 374 39.93 24.21 -21.90
CA ALA A 374 41.13 25.01 -22.05
C ALA A 374 42.03 24.90 -20.79
N ASP A 375 41.44 24.93 -19.59
CA ASP A 375 42.17 24.74 -18.34
C ASP A 375 42.75 23.32 -18.23
N ALA A 376 42.00 22.29 -18.65
CA ALA A 376 42.51 20.92 -18.72
C ALA A 376 43.72 20.82 -19.67
N CYS A 377 43.69 21.49 -20.82
CA CYS A 377 44.82 21.55 -21.75
C CYS A 377 46.02 22.35 -21.20
N GLY A 378 45.76 23.46 -20.51
CA GLY A 378 46.79 24.27 -19.84
C GLY A 378 47.53 23.49 -18.76
N LEU A 379 46.79 22.74 -17.93
CA LEU A 379 47.34 21.84 -16.92
C LEU A 379 48.10 20.64 -17.51
N MET A 380 47.81 20.23 -18.75
CA MET A 380 48.62 19.21 -19.43
C MET A 380 49.98 19.77 -19.88
N ASN A 381 50.04 20.99 -20.41
CA ASN A 381 51.30 21.62 -20.80
C ASN A 381 52.25 21.82 -19.61
N SER A 382 51.75 22.29 -18.46
CA SER A 382 52.57 22.46 -17.25
C SER A 382 53.08 21.13 -16.70
N ASN A 383 52.24 20.09 -16.62
CA ASN A 383 52.66 18.75 -16.18
C ASN A 383 53.68 18.10 -17.13
N ILE A 384 53.52 18.26 -18.44
CA ILE A 384 54.48 17.75 -19.44
C ILE A 384 55.81 18.49 -19.33
N GLU A 385 55.79 19.82 -19.14
CA GLU A 385 57.00 20.59 -18.86
C GLU A 385 57.69 20.19 -17.55
N GLU A 386 56.92 19.91 -16.50
CA GLU A 386 57.47 19.53 -15.19
C GLU A 386 58.07 18.12 -15.22
N GLN A 387 57.43 17.16 -15.90
CA GLN A 387 58.04 15.86 -16.20
C GLN A 387 59.29 16.02 -17.08
N ARG A 388 59.31 16.97 -18.04
CA ARG A 388 60.49 17.27 -18.86
C ARG A 388 61.61 17.91 -18.03
N ARG A 389 61.28 18.80 -17.08
CA ARG A 389 62.23 19.38 -16.11
C ARG A 389 62.79 18.33 -15.17
N ASN A 390 61.99 17.39 -14.67
CA ASN A 390 62.46 16.32 -13.80
C ASN A 390 63.33 15.31 -14.57
N ARG A 391 63.00 14.93 -15.80
CA ARG A 391 63.90 14.14 -16.66
C ARG A 391 65.19 14.89 -17.01
N MET A 392 65.15 16.20 -17.23
CA MET A 392 66.38 17.01 -17.40
C MET A 392 67.20 17.07 -16.10
N ARG A 393 66.57 17.13 -14.92
CA ARG A 393 67.25 17.03 -13.62
C ARG A 393 67.93 15.66 -13.47
N GLU A 394 67.24 14.56 -13.73
CA GLU A 394 67.82 13.20 -13.69
C GLU A 394 69.01 13.04 -14.63
N VAL A 395 68.89 13.48 -15.89
CA VAL A 395 70.00 13.45 -16.86
C VAL A 395 71.16 14.36 -16.42
N SER A 396 70.88 15.53 -15.84
CA SER A 396 71.93 16.41 -15.30
C SER A 396 72.62 15.83 -14.06
N ALA A 397 71.90 15.07 -13.23
CA ALA A 397 72.43 14.39 -12.04
C ALA A 397 73.23 13.12 -12.38
N ALA A 398 72.94 12.50 -13.54
CA ALA A 398 73.81 11.46 -14.11
C ALA A 398 75.09 12.08 -14.71
N ALA A 399 74.96 13.16 -15.50
CA ALA A 399 76.09 13.82 -16.16
C ALA A 399 77.06 14.53 -15.21
N SER A 400 76.60 14.95 -14.02
CA SER A 400 77.45 15.58 -13.00
C SER A 400 78.23 14.59 -12.14
N ARG A 401 78.03 13.27 -12.31
CA ARG A 401 78.61 12.23 -11.44
C ARG A 401 79.96 11.66 -11.91
N ASP A 402 80.50 12.16 -13.01
CA ASP A 402 81.71 11.63 -13.68
C ASP A 402 82.87 12.66 -13.74
N LYS A 403 82.84 13.69 -12.87
CA LYS A 403 83.97 14.59 -12.62
C LYS A 403 84.09 14.97 -11.14
N VAL A 404 85.34 15.11 -10.70
CA VAL A 404 85.78 15.44 -9.34
C VAL A 404 85.52 14.33 -8.32
N ALA A 405 86.48 13.41 -8.21
CA ALA A 405 86.68 12.68 -6.95
C ALA A 405 87.14 13.68 -5.87
N GLY A 406 86.43 13.74 -4.74
CA GLY A 406 86.81 14.56 -3.59
C GLY A 406 87.82 13.85 -2.69
N GLY A 407 88.52 14.63 -1.85
CA GLY A 407 89.41 14.12 -0.81
C GLY A 407 89.16 14.82 0.52
N GLY A 408 88.76 14.03 1.53
CA GLY A 408 88.57 14.46 2.93
C GLY A 408 87.29 15.25 3.23
N ALA A 409 86.66 15.19 4.42
CA ALA A 409 86.39 14.13 5.41
C ALA A 409 85.78 14.80 6.67
N GLN A 410 85.14 14.01 7.55
CA GLN A 410 84.54 14.41 8.85
C GLN A 410 83.28 15.33 8.75
N GLY A 411 82.27 15.22 9.60
CA GLY A 411 81.97 14.17 10.61
C GLY A 411 81.02 14.67 11.73
N ASP A 412 80.08 13.90 12.29
CA ASP A 412 79.54 12.58 11.90
C ASP A 412 77.98 12.57 11.98
N GLN A 413 77.19 11.99 12.91
CA GLN A 413 77.38 11.04 14.02
C GLN A 413 76.01 10.36 14.36
N GLU A 414 75.95 9.01 14.35
CA GLU A 414 75.04 8.05 15.05
C GLU A 414 73.48 8.23 14.99
N ALA A 415 72.61 7.19 15.04
CA ALA A 415 72.71 5.72 15.21
C ALA A 415 71.68 5.02 14.25
N SER A 416 71.85 3.80 13.70
CA SER A 416 71.94 2.44 14.29
C SER A 416 70.63 1.98 15.00
N THR A 417 70.06 0.77 14.80
CA THR A 417 70.52 -0.47 14.11
C THR A 417 69.33 -1.37 13.66
N GLY A 418 69.52 -2.28 12.70
CA GLY A 418 68.56 -3.36 12.39
C GLY A 418 68.94 -4.26 11.19
N ASN A 419 69.20 -5.55 11.42
CA ASN A 419 69.71 -6.52 10.42
C ASN A 419 68.56 -7.41 9.83
N TRP A 420 68.71 -8.41 8.93
CA TRP A 420 69.83 -9.29 8.54
C TRP A 420 69.56 -10.03 7.19
N ARG A 421 70.65 -10.44 6.51
CA ARG A 421 70.81 -11.57 5.55
C ARG A 421 70.15 -11.46 4.15
N GLY A 422 70.68 -12.12 3.10
CA GLY A 422 71.78 -13.11 3.08
C GLY A 422 72.54 -13.23 1.75
N MET A 423 73.75 -13.80 1.83
CA MET A 423 74.80 -13.88 0.80
C MET A 423 74.85 -15.26 0.13
N LEU A 424 75.21 -15.36 -1.17
CA LEU A 424 76.19 -16.33 -1.69
C LEU A 424 76.47 -16.19 -3.21
N ASN A 425 77.71 -16.52 -3.62
CA ASN A 425 78.15 -16.66 -5.01
C ASN A 425 79.35 -17.64 -5.08
N LYS A 426 79.27 -18.64 -5.97
CA LYS A 426 80.30 -19.62 -6.41
C LYS A 426 79.69 -20.49 -7.53
N SER A 427 80.40 -21.18 -8.44
CA SER A 427 81.76 -21.10 -9.01
C SER A 427 81.92 -22.17 -10.11
N GLN A 428 82.98 -22.07 -10.94
CA GLN A 428 83.83 -23.19 -11.43
C GLN A 428 83.60 -23.82 -12.84
N GLU A 429 84.68 -23.75 -13.66
CA GLU A 429 85.26 -24.68 -14.68
C GLU A 429 84.45 -25.37 -15.83
N GLY A 430 85.08 -25.44 -17.03
CA GLY A 430 85.59 -26.77 -17.46
C GLY A 430 85.54 -27.30 -18.92
N LEU A 431 86.28 -26.70 -19.87
CA LEU A 431 87.06 -27.38 -20.97
C LEU A 431 86.43 -28.15 -22.18
N THR A 432 87.26 -28.20 -23.26
CA THR A 432 87.23 -29.02 -24.52
C THR A 432 86.03 -28.88 -25.47
N GLU A 433 86.13 -28.42 -26.73
CA GLU A 433 86.95 -28.77 -27.93
C GLU A 433 86.50 -30.02 -28.72
N ASP A 434 86.02 -29.79 -29.96
CA ASP A 434 86.66 -30.33 -31.18
C ASP A 434 86.38 -29.42 -32.41
N LYS A 435 86.99 -29.70 -33.57
CA LYS A 435 87.15 -28.79 -34.73
C LYS A 435 86.61 -29.39 -36.03
N THR A 436 86.16 -28.53 -36.95
CA THR A 436 86.47 -28.68 -38.38
C THR A 436 86.32 -27.36 -39.15
N LYS A 437 87.10 -27.20 -40.22
CA LYS A 437 86.98 -26.14 -41.25
C LYS A 437 87.04 -26.81 -42.65
N PRO A 438 87.32 -26.13 -43.78
CA PRO A 438 86.26 -25.65 -44.68
C PRO A 438 86.47 -26.10 -46.15
N GLN A 439 85.53 -25.79 -47.06
CA GLN A 439 85.79 -25.17 -48.38
C GLN A 439 84.48 -24.95 -49.14
N GLY A 440 84.48 -24.07 -50.15
CA GLY A 440 83.29 -23.64 -50.88
C GLY A 440 83.30 -24.00 -52.37
N THR A 441 82.30 -23.50 -53.12
CA THR A 441 82.29 -23.41 -54.59
C THR A 441 81.19 -22.44 -55.04
N VAL A 442 81.30 -21.92 -56.28
CA VAL A 442 80.52 -20.81 -56.88
C VAL A 442 80.57 -20.97 -58.41
N PRO A 443 79.58 -20.57 -59.26
CA PRO A 443 78.18 -20.17 -59.06
C PRO A 443 77.22 -21.25 -59.69
N PRO A 444 75.96 -21.02 -60.19
CA PRO A 444 75.49 -19.94 -61.09
C PRO A 444 74.21 -19.19 -60.65
N SER A 445 73.99 -18.03 -61.28
CA SER A 445 72.72 -17.26 -61.27
C SER A 445 71.83 -17.68 -62.45
N PRO A 446 70.58 -17.16 -62.59
CA PRO A 446 69.64 -16.65 -61.59
C PRO A 446 68.29 -17.42 -61.63
N GLN A 447 67.52 -17.44 -60.53
CA GLN A 447 66.11 -17.86 -60.58
C GLN A 447 65.16 -16.80 -60.02
N LYS A 448 64.17 -16.47 -60.87
CA LYS A 448 62.93 -15.72 -60.65
C LYS A 448 62.71 -15.17 -59.24
N GLY A 449 62.92 -13.87 -59.09
CA GLY A 449 62.44 -13.15 -57.91
C GLY A 449 60.94 -13.36 -57.73
N HIS A 450 60.53 -13.82 -56.55
CA HIS A 450 59.12 -13.79 -56.18
C HIS A 450 58.69 -12.34 -56.07
N ALA A 451 57.61 -11.96 -56.76
CA ALA A 451 56.98 -10.67 -56.54
C ALA A 451 56.47 -10.64 -55.10
N VAL A 452 57.08 -9.82 -54.24
CA VAL A 452 56.63 -9.65 -52.85
C VAL A 452 55.31 -8.90 -52.91
N ASN A 453 54.20 -9.64 -52.81
CA ASN A 453 52.86 -9.08 -52.93
C ASN A 453 52.52 -8.27 -51.67
N LEU A 454 52.89 -6.99 -51.67
CA LEU A 454 52.87 -6.09 -50.51
C LEU A 454 51.47 -5.83 -49.90
N LEU A 455 50.41 -6.32 -50.53
CA LEU A 455 49.02 -6.05 -50.18
C LEU A 455 48.48 -7.01 -49.09
N ASP A 456 48.90 -8.28 -49.11
CA ASP A 456 48.36 -9.35 -48.24
C ASP A 456 49.29 -9.69 -47.07
N VAL A 457 49.90 -8.67 -46.43
CA VAL A 457 50.60 -8.84 -45.15
C VAL A 457 49.68 -8.34 -44.02
N PRO A 458 49.07 -9.23 -43.22
CA PRO A 458 48.32 -8.81 -42.04
C PRO A 458 49.20 -7.99 -41.11
N VAL A 459 48.80 -6.75 -40.79
CA VAL A 459 49.57 -5.89 -39.89
C VAL A 459 49.71 -6.60 -38.54
N PRO A 460 50.94 -6.91 -38.06
CA PRO A 460 51.08 -7.76 -36.88
C PRO A 460 50.44 -7.14 -35.64
N VAL A 461 49.41 -7.79 -35.11
CA VAL A 461 48.66 -7.34 -33.92
C VAL A 461 49.57 -7.18 -32.69
N ALA A 462 50.69 -7.91 -32.65
CA ALA A 462 51.71 -7.84 -31.61
C ALA A 462 52.83 -6.79 -31.87
N ARG A 463 52.59 -5.75 -32.69
CA ARG A 463 53.56 -4.65 -32.85
C ARG A 463 53.62 -3.82 -31.56
N LYS A 464 54.77 -3.82 -30.88
CA LYS A 464 55.03 -2.83 -29.81
C LYS A 464 54.90 -1.42 -30.39
N LEU A 465 54.00 -0.62 -29.82
CA LEU A 465 53.77 0.78 -30.18
C LEU A 465 55.09 1.57 -30.05
N SER A 466 55.34 2.51 -30.97
CA SER A 466 56.50 3.40 -30.79
C SER A 466 56.25 4.41 -29.68
N ALA A 467 57.32 4.87 -29.02
CA ALA A 467 57.26 5.91 -27.98
C ALA A 467 56.84 7.31 -28.51
N ARG A 468 56.47 7.40 -29.79
CA ARG A 468 55.71 8.52 -30.36
C ARG A 468 54.22 8.19 -30.36
N GLU A 469 53.83 7.11 -31.04
CA GLU A 469 52.45 6.65 -31.14
C GLU A 469 51.76 6.46 -29.78
N GLN A 470 52.48 5.98 -28.75
CA GLN A 470 51.95 5.88 -27.39
C GLN A 470 51.54 7.25 -26.84
N ARG A 471 52.42 8.26 -26.94
CA ARG A 471 52.11 9.64 -26.48
C ARG A 471 51.02 10.28 -27.31
N ASP A 472 51.02 10.05 -28.61
CA ASP A 472 50.00 10.57 -29.53
C ASP A 472 48.60 9.99 -29.18
N CYS A 473 48.52 8.72 -28.76
CA CYS A 473 47.29 8.11 -28.24
C CYS A 473 46.93 8.61 -26.83
N GLU A 474 47.89 8.67 -25.89
CA GLU A 474 47.66 9.19 -24.52
C GLU A 474 47.09 10.61 -24.52
N VAL A 475 47.54 11.46 -25.45
CA VAL A 475 47.00 12.82 -25.62
C VAL A 475 45.54 12.76 -26.06
N ILE A 476 45.20 11.96 -27.07
CA ILE A 476 43.80 11.81 -27.53
C ILE A 476 42.92 11.21 -26.45
N GLU A 477 43.34 10.14 -25.76
CA GLU A 477 42.58 9.53 -24.67
C GLU A 477 42.27 10.54 -23.55
N ARG A 478 43.22 11.42 -23.20
CA ARG A 478 43.01 12.51 -22.22
C ARG A 478 42.07 13.61 -22.74
N LEU A 479 42.19 14.01 -24.01
CA LEU A 479 41.31 15.00 -24.62
C LEU A 479 39.87 14.48 -24.73
N ILE A 480 39.67 13.23 -25.19
CA ILE A 480 38.37 12.56 -25.22
C ILE A 480 37.75 12.57 -23.82
N LYS A 481 38.51 12.12 -22.81
CA LYS A 481 38.03 12.05 -21.43
C LYS A 481 37.66 13.42 -20.88
N SER A 482 38.45 14.46 -21.15
CA SER A 482 38.14 15.83 -20.71
C SER A 482 36.87 16.38 -21.37
N TYR A 483 36.76 16.32 -22.70
CA TYR A 483 35.60 16.87 -23.42
C TYR A 483 34.31 16.09 -23.11
N PHE A 484 34.37 14.76 -23.10
CA PHE A 484 33.22 13.92 -22.79
C PHE A 484 32.66 14.17 -21.39
N LEU A 485 33.51 14.40 -20.38
CA LEU A 485 33.04 14.69 -19.01
C LEU A 485 32.30 16.04 -18.92
N ILE A 486 32.68 17.04 -19.74
CA ILE A 486 31.97 18.32 -19.85
C ILE A 486 30.59 18.09 -20.49
N VAL A 487 30.54 17.44 -21.66
CA VAL A 487 29.28 17.12 -22.36
C VAL A 487 28.34 16.28 -21.48
N ARG A 488 28.88 15.30 -20.75
CA ARG A 488 28.12 14.47 -19.82
C ARG A 488 27.47 15.30 -18.70
N LYS A 489 28.21 16.26 -18.14
CA LYS A 489 27.70 17.21 -17.13
C LYS A 489 26.63 18.14 -17.70
N ASN A 490 26.78 18.61 -18.94
CA ASN A 490 25.75 19.39 -19.64
C ASN A 490 24.46 18.58 -19.83
N ILE A 491 24.57 17.31 -20.24
CA ILE A 491 23.44 16.41 -20.48
C ILE A 491 22.74 16.02 -19.16
N GLN A 492 23.51 15.79 -18.09
CA GLN A 492 22.98 15.55 -16.73
C GLN A 492 22.05 16.68 -16.25
N ASP A 493 22.31 17.93 -16.63
CA ASP A 493 21.50 19.11 -16.29
C ASP A 493 20.39 19.40 -17.34
N SER A 494 20.70 19.22 -18.63
CA SER A 494 19.80 19.60 -19.74
C SER A 494 18.63 18.65 -19.93
N VAL A 495 18.82 17.34 -19.75
CA VAL A 495 17.76 16.33 -19.95
C VAL A 495 16.65 16.46 -18.90
N PRO A 496 16.92 16.58 -17.58
CA PRO A 496 15.89 16.87 -16.58
C PRO A 496 15.09 18.14 -16.89
N LYS A 497 15.76 19.21 -17.35
CA LYS A 497 15.10 20.47 -17.75
C LYS A 497 14.18 20.29 -18.95
N ALA A 498 14.61 19.53 -19.95
CA ALA A 498 13.77 19.19 -21.10
C ALA A 498 12.54 18.36 -20.69
N VAL A 499 12.71 17.33 -19.86
CA VAL A 499 11.58 16.51 -19.37
C VAL A 499 10.62 17.33 -18.52
N MET A 500 11.13 18.17 -17.60
CA MET A 500 10.29 19.06 -16.80
C MET A 500 9.50 20.05 -17.66
N HIS A 501 10.11 20.62 -18.71
CA HIS A 501 9.43 21.59 -19.57
C HIS A 501 8.43 20.94 -20.55
N PHE A 502 8.85 19.93 -21.31
CA PHE A 502 8.05 19.36 -22.41
C PHE A 502 7.03 18.31 -21.97
N LEU A 503 7.25 17.63 -20.83
CA LEU A 503 6.34 16.64 -20.27
C LEU A 503 5.66 17.17 -18.98
N VAL A 504 6.40 17.35 -17.88
CA VAL A 504 5.80 17.51 -16.54
C VAL A 504 4.99 18.81 -16.43
N ASN A 505 5.62 19.97 -16.67
CA ASN A 505 4.96 21.28 -16.57
C ASN A 505 3.89 21.45 -17.64
N TYR A 506 4.16 21.02 -18.88
CA TYR A 506 3.16 21.08 -19.95
C TYR A 506 1.87 20.31 -19.57
N VAL A 507 2.01 19.11 -19.00
CA VAL A 507 0.86 18.33 -18.53
C VAL A 507 0.20 19.03 -17.35
N LYS A 508 0.95 19.47 -16.34
CA LYS A 508 0.44 20.22 -15.17
C LYS A 508 -0.45 21.40 -15.59
N ASP A 509 0.03 22.23 -16.51
CA ASP A 509 -0.62 23.46 -16.95
C ASP A 509 -1.79 23.20 -17.92
N SER A 510 -1.74 22.10 -18.69
CA SER A 510 -2.76 21.74 -19.70
C SER A 510 -3.81 20.74 -19.20
N LEU A 511 -3.60 20.09 -18.05
CA LEU A 511 -4.42 18.97 -17.57
C LEU A 511 -5.89 19.35 -17.42
N GLN A 512 -6.17 20.47 -16.75
CA GLN A 512 -7.55 20.91 -16.50
C GLN A 512 -8.27 21.30 -17.79
N SER A 513 -7.58 21.90 -18.76
CA SER A 513 -8.18 22.32 -20.03
C SER A 513 -8.42 21.15 -20.99
N GLU A 514 -7.52 20.15 -21.05
CA GLU A 514 -7.78 18.91 -21.81
C GLU A 514 -8.89 18.09 -21.15
N LEU A 515 -8.92 17.93 -19.81
CA LEU A 515 -10.00 17.22 -19.12
C LEU A 515 -11.36 17.87 -19.34
N VAL A 516 -11.48 19.19 -19.18
CA VAL A 516 -12.74 19.91 -19.47
C VAL A 516 -13.08 19.80 -20.96
N GLY A 517 -12.13 20.03 -21.86
CA GLY A 517 -12.36 19.96 -23.31
C GLY A 517 -12.79 18.57 -23.81
N GLN A 518 -12.35 17.49 -23.15
CA GLN A 518 -12.74 16.13 -23.51
C GLN A 518 -14.03 15.65 -22.81
N LEU A 519 -14.22 15.95 -21.54
CA LEU A 519 -15.27 15.36 -20.71
C LEU A 519 -16.50 16.26 -20.53
N TYR A 520 -16.34 17.59 -20.55
CA TYR A 520 -17.45 18.54 -20.35
C TYR A 520 -18.27 18.74 -21.63
N LYS A 521 -18.99 17.69 -22.02
CA LYS A 521 -19.86 17.64 -23.20
C LYS A 521 -21.26 17.20 -22.76
N SER A 522 -22.30 17.96 -23.14
CA SER A 522 -23.68 17.72 -22.68
C SER A 522 -24.16 16.27 -22.90
N ALA A 523 -23.79 15.65 -24.04
CA ALA A 523 -24.13 14.26 -24.35
C ALA A 523 -23.39 13.19 -23.51
N LEU A 524 -22.34 13.58 -22.77
CA LEU A 524 -21.58 12.68 -21.90
C LEU A 524 -21.94 12.84 -20.40
N LEU A 525 -22.66 13.91 -20.01
CA LEU A 525 -22.98 14.19 -18.60
C LEU A 525 -23.79 13.06 -17.96
N ASP A 526 -24.76 12.50 -18.69
CA ASP A 526 -25.61 11.42 -18.19
C ASP A 526 -24.89 10.06 -18.12
N ASP A 527 -23.97 9.80 -19.05
CA ASP A 527 -23.24 8.54 -19.12
C ASP A 527 -22.08 8.50 -18.12
N LEU A 528 -21.21 9.52 -18.12
CA LEU A 528 -20.05 9.60 -17.22
C LEU A 528 -20.46 9.61 -15.74
N LEU A 529 -21.57 10.30 -15.40
CA LEU A 529 -22.12 10.36 -14.05
C LEU A 529 -23.12 9.23 -13.75
N THR A 530 -23.00 8.06 -14.41
CA THR A 530 -23.66 6.84 -13.95
C THR A 530 -23.06 6.44 -12.60
N GLU A 531 -23.89 6.37 -11.55
CA GLU A 531 -23.45 5.86 -10.25
C GLU A 531 -23.24 4.34 -10.28
N SER A 532 -22.25 3.84 -9.54
CA SER A 532 -22.08 2.39 -9.33
C SER A 532 -23.28 1.79 -8.58
N GLU A 533 -23.82 0.66 -9.07
CA GLU A 533 -25.00 0.00 -8.48
C GLU A 533 -24.77 -0.38 -7.01
N ASP A 534 -23.58 -0.92 -6.66
CA ASP A 534 -23.18 -1.22 -5.27
C ASP A 534 -23.25 0.02 -4.36
N MET A 535 -22.80 1.17 -4.87
CA MET A 535 -22.77 2.43 -4.11
C MET A 535 -24.18 3.03 -3.99
N ALA A 536 -24.98 2.95 -5.05
CA ALA A 536 -26.37 3.39 -5.06
C ALA A 536 -27.22 2.56 -4.09
N GLN A 537 -27.06 1.23 -4.09
CA GLN A 537 -27.73 0.32 -3.15
C GLN A 537 -27.33 0.61 -1.70
N ARG A 538 -26.02 0.64 -1.40
CA ARG A 538 -25.52 0.93 -0.03
C ARG A 538 -25.98 2.30 0.47
N ARG A 539 -26.05 3.32 -0.40
CA ARG A 539 -26.61 4.63 -0.04
C ARG A 539 -28.12 4.56 0.19
N SER A 540 -28.89 3.80 -0.58
CA SER A 540 -30.33 3.61 -0.33
C SER A 540 -30.57 2.90 0.99
N GLU A 541 -29.88 1.78 1.25
CA GLU A 541 -29.96 1.03 2.51
C GLU A 541 -29.60 1.90 3.72
N ALA A 542 -28.51 2.67 3.65
CA ALA A 542 -28.13 3.61 4.70
C ALA A 542 -29.16 4.74 4.89
N ALA A 543 -29.77 5.24 3.80
CA ALA A 543 -30.79 6.28 3.86
C ALA A 543 -32.11 5.77 4.44
N ASP A 544 -32.54 4.55 4.09
CA ASP A 544 -33.75 3.95 4.62
C ASP A 544 -33.59 3.50 6.08
N MET A 545 -32.40 3.00 6.47
CA MET A 545 -32.05 2.81 7.87
C MET A 545 -32.03 4.12 8.66
N LEU A 546 -31.51 5.22 8.11
CA LEU A 546 -31.56 6.52 8.76
C LEU A 546 -33.01 7.03 8.92
N LYS A 547 -33.86 6.92 7.89
CA LYS A 547 -35.30 7.23 7.97
C LYS A 547 -36.01 6.39 9.05
N ALA A 548 -35.67 5.11 9.17
CA ALA A 548 -36.23 4.22 10.18
C ALA A 548 -35.79 4.62 11.60
N LEU A 549 -34.51 4.98 11.79
CA LEU A 549 -33.98 5.46 13.08
C LEU A 549 -34.55 6.83 13.48
N GLN A 550 -34.76 7.74 12.51
CA GLN A 550 -35.44 9.02 12.72
C GLN A 550 -36.89 8.80 13.20
N LYS A 551 -37.66 7.94 12.52
CA LYS A 551 -39.01 7.54 12.94
C LYS A 551 -39.02 6.90 14.34
N ALA A 552 -38.07 6.01 14.64
CA ALA A 552 -37.95 5.40 15.96
C ALA A 552 -37.64 6.43 17.07
N SER A 553 -36.81 7.44 16.77
CA SER A 553 -36.52 8.54 17.69
C SER A 553 -37.74 9.43 17.97
N GLN A 554 -38.59 9.66 16.94
CA GLN A 554 -39.88 10.35 17.09
C GLN A 554 -40.86 9.55 17.94
N VAL A 555 -41.07 8.27 17.66
CA VAL A 555 -41.96 7.39 18.47
C VAL A 555 -41.50 7.33 19.94
N ILE A 556 -40.20 7.32 20.20
CA ILE A 556 -39.65 7.40 21.56
C ILE A 556 -39.87 8.77 22.23
N ALA A 557 -40.01 9.85 21.47
CA ALA A 557 -40.42 11.15 22.00
C ALA A 557 -41.90 11.14 22.40
N GLU A 558 -42.79 10.63 21.53
CA GLU A 558 -44.23 10.50 21.77
C GLU A 558 -44.54 9.62 22.99
N ILE A 559 -43.86 8.46 23.13
CA ILE A 559 -43.99 7.59 24.31
C ILE A 559 -43.66 8.35 25.61
N ARG A 560 -42.71 9.29 25.59
CA ARG A 560 -42.31 10.07 26.77
C ARG A 560 -43.45 10.95 27.32
N GLU A 561 -44.37 11.37 26.45
CA GLU A 561 -45.55 12.18 26.84
C GLU A 561 -46.66 11.29 27.42
N THR A 562 -46.77 10.03 26.97
CA THR A 562 -47.76 9.07 27.49
C THR A 562 -47.49 8.59 28.93
N HIS A 563 -46.30 8.86 29.49
CA HIS A 563 -45.90 8.46 30.84
C HIS A 563 -46.46 9.35 31.98
N LEU A 564 -47.55 10.08 31.74
CA LEU A 564 -48.39 10.70 32.77
C LEU A 564 -49.35 9.65 33.39
N TRP A 565 -48.81 8.80 34.28
CA TRP A 565 -49.53 7.79 35.07
C TRP A 565 -48.97 7.71 36.50
#